data_AF-A0A842VPG0-F1
#
_entry.id   AF-A0A842VPG0-F1
#
_cell.length_a   1.000
_cell.length_b   1.000
_cell.length_c   1.000
_cell.angle_alpha   90.00
_cell.angle_beta   90.00
_cell.angle_gamma   90.00
#
_symmetry.space_group_name_H-M   'P 1'
#
loop_
_entity.id
_entity.type
_entity.pdbx_description
1 polymer ?
#
loop_
_entity_poly.entity_id
_entity_poly.type
_entity_poly.pdbx_seq_one_letter_code
_entity_poly.pdbx_strand_id
1 'polypeptide(L)'
;MEPKYIKMGVTTCYLLECEEGYLQIDTSYPAEYKKFKTKLNKKYNIHPSEIKFLLLTHHHDDHAGFAADFLNNTNAKLIVHEKAIPQLKKGKSEEGESSYYVNKRVKTIMGLFEKFHKFEFPPVTQFSEDYI
;
A
#
# COMPACT_ATOMS: atom_id res chain seq x y z
N MET A 1 24.13 1.10 1.62
CA MET A 1 23.28 2.28 1.39
C MET A 1 22.10 2.18 2.35
N GLU A 2 21.76 3.23 3.09
CA GLU A 2 20.57 3.21 3.96
C GLU A 2 19.29 3.34 3.11
N PRO A 3 18.23 2.58 3.40
CA PRO A 3 16.97 2.67 2.64
C PRO A 3 16.28 4.01 2.89
N LYS A 4 15.79 4.64 1.81
CA LYS A 4 14.97 5.86 1.90
C LYS A 4 13.57 5.47 2.42
N TYR A 5 12.91 6.37 3.15
CA TYR A 5 11.57 6.09 3.68
C TYR A 5 10.72 7.34 3.91
N ILE A 6 9.41 7.17 3.78
CA ILE A 6 8.37 8.16 4.05
C ILE A 6 7.40 7.62 5.08
N LYS A 7 7.34 8.24 6.26
CA LYS A 7 6.38 7.86 7.31
C LYS A 7 4.98 8.39 6.98
N MET A 8 3.98 7.49 6.94
CA MET A 8 2.60 7.76 6.53
C MET A 8 1.60 7.20 7.55
N GLY A 9 1.41 7.93 8.66
CA GLY A 9 0.54 7.46 9.74
C GLY A 9 1.11 6.21 10.41
N VAL A 10 0.33 5.13 10.43
CA VAL A 10 0.75 3.83 10.99
C VAL A 10 1.77 3.13 10.09
N THR A 11 1.73 3.37 8.78
CA THR A 11 2.59 2.71 7.78
C THR A 11 3.86 3.51 7.51
N THR A 12 4.90 2.84 7.01
CA THR A 12 6.12 3.47 6.49
C THR A 12 6.33 2.96 5.07
N CYS A 13 6.30 3.84 4.07
CA CYS A 13 6.69 3.48 2.71
C CYS A 13 8.21 3.50 2.61
N TYR A 14 8.83 2.38 2.25
CA TYR A 14 10.27 2.32 2.01
C TYR A 14 10.57 2.47 0.52
N LEU A 15 11.72 3.04 0.18
CA LEU A 15 12.23 3.14 -1.18
C LEU A 15 13.64 2.55 -1.23
N LEU A 16 13.80 1.53 -2.05
CA LEU A 16 15.06 0.89 -2.37
C LEU A 16 15.51 1.37 -3.75
N GLU A 17 16.78 1.77 -3.86
CA GLU A 17 17.37 2.19 -5.12
C GLU A 17 17.66 0.95 -6.00
N CYS A 18 17.34 1.06 -7.27
CA CYS A 18 17.55 0.06 -8.31
C CYS A 18 18.27 0.73 -9.50
N GLU A 19 18.81 -0.07 -10.43
CA GLU A 19 19.57 0.47 -11.58
C GLU A 19 18.80 1.55 -12.37
N GLU A 20 17.48 1.40 -12.54
CA GLU A 20 16.65 2.31 -13.34
C GLU A 20 15.66 3.15 -12.51
N GLY A 21 15.86 3.29 -11.20
CA GLY A 21 15.00 4.10 -10.34
C GLY A 21 14.78 3.48 -8.97
N TYR A 22 13.53 3.35 -8.54
CA TYR A 22 13.22 2.86 -7.20
C TYR A 22 12.20 1.73 -7.18
N LEU A 23 12.37 0.83 -6.21
CA LEU A 23 11.34 -0.06 -5.70
C LEU A 23 10.73 0.59 -4.45
N GLN A 24 9.42 0.85 -4.48
CA GLN A 24 8.67 1.24 -3.30
C GLN A 24 8.08 0.00 -2.62
N ILE A 25 8.17 -0.06 -1.30
CA ILE A 25 7.52 -1.09 -0.47
C ILE A 25 6.35 -0.43 0.27
N ASP A 26 5.17 -1.01 0.08
CA ASP A 26 3.87 -0.57 0.58
C ASP A 26 3.46 0.84 0.17
N THR A 27 2.21 1.14 0.49
CA THR A 27 1.59 2.45 0.37
C THR A 27 1.11 2.92 1.75
N SER A 28 -0.01 3.62 1.79
CA SER A 28 -0.73 4.00 2.99
C SER A 28 -2.21 4.04 2.63
N TYR A 29 -3.05 4.59 3.49
CA TYR A 29 -4.46 4.76 3.24
C TYR A 29 -4.76 5.52 1.93
N PRO A 30 -5.93 5.29 1.30
CA PRO A 30 -6.28 5.86 -0.01
C PRO A 30 -6.12 7.39 -0.10
N ALA A 31 -6.54 8.11 0.95
CA ALA A 31 -6.50 9.57 0.99
C ALA A 31 -5.07 10.15 1.10
N GLU A 32 -4.07 9.34 1.40
CA GLU A 32 -2.73 9.81 1.76
C GLU A 32 -1.81 10.03 0.55
N TYR A 33 -2.22 9.69 -0.68
CA TYR A 33 -1.36 9.74 -1.87
C TYR A 33 -0.78 11.14 -2.13
N LYS A 34 -1.60 12.19 -2.05
CA LYS A 34 -1.15 13.58 -2.25
C LYS A 34 -0.05 13.97 -1.26
N LYS A 35 -0.24 13.61 0.01
CA LYS A 35 0.71 13.87 1.09
C LYS A 35 1.99 13.06 0.91
N PHE A 36 1.88 11.80 0.47
CA PHE A 36 3.03 10.96 0.11
C PHE A 36 3.90 11.67 -0.95
N LYS A 37 3.30 12.09 -2.07
CA LYS A 37 4.02 12.80 -3.15
C LYS A 37 4.74 14.05 -2.64
N THR A 38 4.05 14.87 -1.84
CA THR A 38 4.65 16.08 -1.24
C THR A 38 5.83 15.74 -0.33
N LYS A 39 5.72 14.72 0.52
CA LYS A 39 6.80 14.30 1.41
C LYS A 39 7.99 13.71 0.65
N LEU A 40 7.71 12.88 -0.35
CA LEU A 40 8.74 12.24 -1.18
C LEU A 40 9.60 13.29 -1.90
N ASN A 41 8.95 14.24 -2.57
CA ASN A 41 9.65 15.32 -3.25
C ASN A 41 10.41 16.21 -2.25
N LYS A 42 9.79 16.64 -1.14
CA LYS A 42 10.48 17.52 -0.17
C LYS A 42 11.68 16.86 0.50
N LYS A 43 11.61 15.56 0.80
CA LYS A 43 12.65 14.87 1.57
C LYS A 43 13.79 14.37 0.70
N TYR A 44 13.49 13.92 -0.51
CA TYR A 44 14.48 13.24 -1.37
C TYR A 44 14.58 13.80 -2.78
N ASN A 45 13.76 14.80 -3.13
CA ASN A 45 13.62 15.33 -4.49
C ASN A 45 13.28 14.25 -5.54
N ILE A 46 12.53 13.23 -5.14
CA ILE A 46 12.10 12.13 -6.01
C ILE A 46 10.68 12.41 -6.51
N HIS A 47 10.46 12.27 -7.81
CA HIS A 47 9.16 12.24 -8.45
C HIS A 47 8.60 10.81 -8.51
N PRO A 48 7.29 10.57 -8.29
CA PRO A 48 6.72 9.22 -8.32
C PRO A 48 7.00 8.41 -9.60
N SER A 49 7.19 9.06 -10.76
CA SER A 49 7.52 8.38 -12.03
C SER A 49 8.93 7.75 -12.07
N GLU A 50 9.80 8.11 -11.12
CA GLU A 50 11.11 7.48 -10.94
C GLU A 50 11.00 6.14 -10.21
N ILE A 51 9.86 5.84 -9.60
CA ILE A 51 9.59 4.56 -8.96
C ILE A 51 9.11 3.60 -10.04
N LYS A 52 9.86 2.51 -10.23
CA LYS A 52 9.64 1.51 -11.30
C LYS A 52 8.86 0.30 -10.82
N PHE A 53 8.86 0.06 -9.51
CA PHE A 53 8.20 -1.08 -8.91
C PHE A 53 7.47 -0.66 -7.64
N LEU A 54 6.30 -1.23 -7.43
CA LEU A 54 5.57 -1.19 -6.17
C LEU A 54 5.44 -2.61 -5.64
N LEU A 55 6.09 -2.93 -4.54
CA LEU A 55 5.89 -4.17 -3.80
C LEU A 55 4.87 -3.92 -2.69
N LEU A 56 3.79 -4.70 -2.67
CA LEU A 56 2.85 -4.71 -1.54
C LEU A 56 3.17 -5.90 -0.64
N THR A 57 3.36 -5.65 0.66
CA THR A 57 3.56 -6.71 1.65
C THR A 57 2.29 -7.54 1.84
N HIS A 58 1.13 -6.88 1.85
CA HIS A 58 -0.19 -7.50 1.86
C HIS A 58 -1.26 -6.50 1.39
N HIS A 59 -2.51 -6.95 1.33
CA HIS A 59 -3.60 -6.27 0.63
C HIS A 59 -4.51 -5.41 1.51
N HIS A 60 -4.15 -5.15 2.77
CA HIS A 60 -4.97 -4.30 3.63
C HIS A 60 -4.86 -2.83 3.23
N ASP A 61 -5.92 -2.07 3.46
CA ASP A 61 -6.10 -0.69 3.07
C ASP A 61 -5.05 0.29 3.65
N ASP A 62 -4.41 -0.04 4.76
CA ASP A 62 -3.30 0.73 5.33
C ASP A 62 -1.95 0.47 4.63
N HIS A 63 -1.85 -0.59 3.81
CA HIS A 63 -0.66 -0.95 3.03
C HIS A 63 -0.87 -0.88 1.51
N ALA A 64 -2.11 -1.08 1.03
CA ALA A 64 -2.50 -1.06 -0.38
C ALA A 64 -3.40 0.13 -0.74
N GLY A 65 -3.74 0.99 0.23
CA GLY A 65 -4.82 1.96 0.11
C GLY A 65 -4.71 2.90 -1.10
N PHE A 66 -3.54 3.46 -1.37
CA PHE A 66 -3.35 4.30 -2.57
C PHE A 66 -2.70 3.58 -3.75
N ALA A 67 -2.57 2.25 -3.71
CA ALA A 67 -1.87 1.50 -4.77
C ALA A 67 -2.45 1.73 -6.17
N ALA A 68 -3.78 1.73 -6.31
CA ALA A 68 -4.42 2.00 -7.60
C ALA A 68 -4.10 3.41 -8.13
N ASP A 69 -4.20 4.44 -7.28
CA ASP A 69 -3.85 5.81 -7.65
C ASP A 69 -2.38 5.93 -8.03
N PHE A 70 -1.49 5.27 -7.29
CA PHE A 70 -0.07 5.25 -7.58
C PHE A 70 0.22 4.63 -8.95
N LEU A 71 -0.33 3.45 -9.22
CA LEU A 71 -0.15 2.73 -10.48
C LEU A 71 -0.79 3.48 -11.67
N ASN A 72 -1.94 4.13 -11.48
CA ASN A 72 -2.57 4.95 -12.52
C ASN A 72 -1.78 6.23 -12.87
N ASN A 73 -0.93 6.71 -11.96
CA ASN A 73 -0.17 7.95 -12.13
C ASN A 73 1.33 7.71 -12.39
N THR A 74 1.74 6.45 -12.53
CA THR A 74 3.12 6.05 -12.78
C THR A 74 3.15 4.92 -13.81
N ASN A 75 4.35 4.52 -14.25
CA ASN A 75 4.53 3.31 -15.05
C ASN A 75 5.10 2.16 -14.19
N ALA A 76 4.84 2.20 -12.88
CA ALA A 76 5.39 1.22 -11.96
C ALA A 76 4.73 -0.15 -12.17
N LYS A 77 5.52 -1.22 -12.10
CA LYS A 77 5.00 -2.59 -12.08
C LYS A 77 4.66 -2.99 -10.64
N LEU A 78 3.49 -3.61 -10.47
CA LEU A 78 3.05 -4.13 -9.18
C LEU A 78 3.64 -5.51 -8.93
N ILE A 79 4.36 -5.67 -7.83
CA ILE A 79 4.85 -6.95 -7.31
C ILE A 79 4.02 -7.29 -6.08
N VAL A 80 3.42 -8.48 -6.07
CA VAL A 80 2.58 -8.93 -4.96
C VAL A 80 2.45 -10.44 -4.94
N HIS A 81 2.14 -11.01 -3.78
CA HIS A 81 1.78 -12.42 -3.68
C HIS A 81 0.43 -12.71 -4.38
N GLU A 82 0.35 -13.81 -5.15
CA GLU A 82 -0.83 -14.18 -5.96
C GLU A 82 -2.16 -14.20 -5.18
N LYS A 83 -2.13 -14.71 -3.93
CA LYS A 83 -3.30 -14.77 -3.03
C LYS A 83 -3.86 -13.41 -2.62
N ALA A 84 -3.10 -12.32 -2.75
CA ALA A 84 -3.61 -10.97 -2.48
C ALA A 84 -4.40 -10.40 -3.68
N ILE A 85 -4.19 -10.91 -4.89
CA ILE A 85 -4.81 -10.40 -6.13
C ILE A 85 -6.35 -10.34 -6.04
N PRO A 86 -7.07 -11.38 -5.54
CA PRO A 86 -8.54 -11.33 -5.48
C PRO A 86 -9.06 -10.16 -4.64
N GLN A 87 -8.38 -9.81 -3.55
CA GLN A 87 -8.79 -8.73 -2.65
C GLN A 87 -8.37 -7.36 -3.17
N LEU A 88 -7.17 -7.26 -3.76
CA LEU A 88 -6.74 -6.05 -4.46
C LEU A 88 -7.68 -5.68 -5.62
N LYS A 89 -8.16 -6.68 -6.38
CA LYS A 89 -9.17 -6.48 -7.44
C LYS A 89 -10.53 -6.03 -6.90
N LYS A 90 -10.88 -6.39 -5.66
CA LYS A 90 -12.12 -5.96 -5.01
C LYS A 90 -11.97 -4.58 -4.35
N GLY A 91 -10.75 -4.17 -4.02
CA GLY A 91 -10.50 -2.96 -3.24
C GLY A 91 -10.96 -3.10 -1.78
N LYS A 92 -10.75 -4.28 -1.18
CA LYS A 92 -11.19 -4.57 0.18
C LYS A 92 -10.07 -5.26 0.96
N SER A 93 -9.89 -4.89 2.22
CA SER A 93 -9.12 -5.71 3.16
C SER A 93 -9.88 -7.01 3.46
N GLU A 94 -9.21 -8.00 4.03
CA GLU A 94 -9.80 -9.31 4.31
C GLU A 94 -11.02 -9.19 5.25
N GLU A 95 -12.20 -9.58 4.75
CA GLU A 95 -13.42 -9.75 5.54
C GLU A 95 -13.73 -11.25 5.69
N GLY A 96 -14.04 -11.70 6.91
CA GLY A 96 -14.60 -13.04 7.16
C GLY A 96 -13.78 -13.95 8.09
N GLU A 97 -14.00 -15.26 7.96
CA GLU A 97 -13.53 -16.31 8.87
C GLU A 97 -12.00 -16.42 9.00
N SER A 98 -11.21 -15.77 8.14
CA SER A 98 -9.75 -15.75 8.22
C SER A 98 -9.17 -14.66 9.14
N SER A 99 -9.98 -13.67 9.54
CA SER A 99 -9.55 -12.56 10.40
C SER A 99 -9.98 -12.79 11.86
N TYR A 100 -9.16 -13.53 12.62
CA TYR A 100 -9.38 -13.71 14.05
C TYR A 100 -8.64 -12.66 14.87
N TYR A 101 -9.37 -11.98 15.75
CA TYR A 101 -8.77 -11.14 16.76
C TYR A 101 -7.98 -11.98 17.76
N VAL A 102 -6.70 -11.61 17.96
CA VAL A 102 -5.80 -12.29 18.90
C VAL A 102 -6.32 -12.34 20.34
N ASN A 103 -7.22 -11.40 20.73
CA ASN A 103 -7.93 -11.44 22.01
C ASN A 103 -9.20 -10.57 22.00
N LYS A 104 -10.01 -10.69 23.06
CA LYS A 104 -11.26 -9.93 23.24
C LYS A 104 -11.06 -8.41 23.27
N ARG A 105 -9.95 -7.91 23.83
CA ARG A 105 -9.69 -6.46 23.90
C ARG A 105 -9.47 -5.88 22.51
N VAL A 106 -8.66 -6.55 21.68
CA VAL A 106 -8.43 -6.16 20.29
C VAL A 106 -9.75 -6.20 19.52
N LYS A 107 -10.55 -7.26 19.69
CA LYS A 107 -11.89 -7.35 19.08
C LYS A 107 -12.77 -6.15 19.44
N THR A 108 -12.80 -5.73 20.71
CA THR A 108 -13.59 -4.58 21.15
C THR A 108 -13.09 -3.28 20.53
N ILE A 109 -11.78 -3.05 20.50
CA ILE A 109 -11.17 -1.84 19.91
C ILE A 109 -11.45 -1.78 18.40
N MET A 110 -11.19 -2.88 17.68
CA MET A 110 -11.40 -2.93 16.25
C MET A 110 -12.88 -2.83 15.89
N GLY A 111 -13.78 -3.44 16.66
CA GLY A 111 -15.22 -3.27 16.48
C GLY A 111 -15.72 -1.84 16.74
N LEU A 112 -15.01 -1.02 17.52
CA LEU A 112 -15.28 0.41 17.62
C LEU A 112 -14.70 1.18 16.42
N PHE A 113 -13.51 0.80 15.97
CA PHE A 113 -12.83 1.40 14.81
C PHE A 113 -13.62 1.17 13.51
N GLU A 114 -14.12 -0.04 13.28
CA GLU A 114 -14.99 -0.44 12.15
C GLU A 114 -16.22 0.46 11.99
N LYS A 115 -16.71 1.09 13.07
CA LYS A 115 -17.86 2.02 12.99
C LYS A 115 -17.53 3.33 12.27
N PHE A 116 -16.26 3.69 12.24
CA PHE A 116 -15.77 4.94 11.68
C PHE A 116 -14.81 4.74 10.51
N HIS A 117 -14.40 3.50 10.27
CA HIS A 117 -13.43 3.13 9.26
C HIS A 117 -13.96 2.01 8.38
N LYS A 118 -13.92 2.23 7.06
CA LYS A 118 -14.21 1.20 6.07
C LYS A 118 -12.89 0.64 5.58
N PHE A 119 -12.73 -0.68 5.67
CA PHE A 119 -11.56 -1.40 5.18
C PHE A 119 -11.61 -1.59 3.67
N GLU A 120 -11.77 -0.48 2.95
CA GLU A 120 -11.96 -0.43 1.50
C GLU A 120 -10.98 0.58 0.90
N PHE A 121 -10.57 0.33 -0.32
CA PHE A 121 -9.69 1.18 -1.10
C PHE A 121 -10.00 1.05 -2.60
N PRO A 122 -9.56 1.99 -3.45
CA PRO A 122 -9.79 1.89 -4.89
C PRO A 122 -9.23 0.57 -5.46
N PRO A 123 -10.04 -0.20 -6.20
CA PRO A 123 -9.60 -1.46 -6.79
C PRO A 123 -8.36 -1.33 -7.66
N VAL A 124 -7.42 -2.26 -7.51
CA VAL A 124 -6.25 -2.36 -8.37
C VAL A 124 -6.61 -3.17 -9.61
N THR A 125 -6.34 -2.60 -10.78
CA THR A 125 -6.64 -3.22 -12.09
C THR A 125 -5.38 -3.58 -12.87
N GLN A 126 -4.23 -3.04 -12.47
CA GLN A 126 -2.95 -3.24 -13.15
C GLN A 126 -2.13 -4.30 -12.41
N PHE A 127 -1.93 -5.44 -13.05
CA PHE A 127 -1.10 -6.53 -12.54
C PHE A 127 -0.08 -6.89 -13.62
N SER A 128 1.20 -6.97 -13.26
CA SER A 128 2.19 -7.65 -14.10
C SER A 128 2.22 -9.14 -13.77
N GLU A 129 2.95 -9.94 -14.55
CA GLU A 129 3.19 -11.36 -14.27
C GLU A 129 4.23 -11.59 -13.15
N ASP A 130 4.70 -10.50 -12.51
CA ASP A 130 5.72 -10.51 -11.47
C ASP A 130 5.10 -10.80 -10.09
N TYR A 131 4.65 -12.05 -9.89
CA TYR A 131 4.13 -12.53 -8.61
C TYR A 131 5.23 -13.18 -7.76
N ILE A 132 5.12 -13.07 -6.44
CA ILE A 132 5.97 -13.77 -5.45
C ILE A 132 5.19 -14.92 -4.82
#